data_AF-A0A534QW88-F1
#
_entry.id   AF-A0A534QW88-F1
#
_cell.length_a   1.000
_cell.length_b   1.000
_cell.length_c   1.000
_cell.angle_alpha   90.00
_cell.angle_beta   90.00
_cell.angle_gamma   90.00
#
_symmetry.space_group_name_H-M   'P 1'
#
loop_
_entity.id
_entity.type
_entity.pdbx_description
1 polymer ?
#
loop_
_entity_poly.entity_id
_entity_poly.type
_entity_poly.pdbx_seq_one_letter_code
_entity_poly.pdbx_strand_id
1 'polypeptide(L)'
;CQDGACQGSTPVLCAATDQCHEAGTCDPHTGTCSNPTQPDGSLCNDGDVCTRRDTCEAGACLGGDPVVCTAPDACHEAGSCDPASGACTTLPVPNGTPCEDGSRCSVNDQCVAGACVAGARTDCDDGNPCTEDSCDAIAGCQHRALADRSGCDDGDACTGTDRCQAGVCTGSNPVVGRGL
;
A
#
# COMPACT_ATOMS: atom_id res chain seq x y z
N CYS A 1 60.67 -39.43 10.41
CA CYS A 1 61.45 -39.64 9.18
C CYS A 1 61.43 -41.12 8.83
N GLN A 2 60.95 -41.51 7.66
CA GLN A 2 61.25 -42.81 7.06
C GLN A 2 62.27 -42.54 5.94
N ASP A 3 63.37 -43.30 5.91
CA ASP A 3 64.45 -43.21 4.90
C ASP A 3 65.08 -41.83 4.71
N GLY A 4 65.33 -41.10 5.81
CA GLY A 4 66.04 -39.80 5.75
C GLY A 4 65.19 -38.63 5.25
N ALA A 5 63.91 -38.84 4.94
CA ALA A 5 62.96 -37.79 4.59
C ALA A 5 61.93 -37.54 5.70
N CYS A 6 61.66 -36.26 5.99
CA CYS A 6 60.53 -35.86 6.82
C CYS A 6 59.23 -36.14 6.07
N GLN A 7 58.54 -37.23 6.42
CA GLN A 7 57.16 -37.47 5.99
C GLN A 7 56.21 -36.88 7.03
N GLY A 8 55.50 -35.82 6.67
CA GLY A 8 54.47 -35.22 7.52
C GLY A 8 53.34 -36.22 7.75
N SER A 9 53.10 -36.61 9.01
CA SER A 9 52.16 -37.68 9.37
C SER A 9 50.68 -37.26 9.33
N THR A 10 50.40 -35.97 9.12
CA THR A 10 49.04 -35.43 8.98
C THR A 10 49.07 -34.28 7.96
N PRO A 11 48.44 -34.40 6.79
CA PRO A 11 48.34 -33.29 5.84
C PRO A 11 47.55 -32.13 6.47
N VAL A 12 48.08 -30.91 6.34
CA VAL A 12 47.38 -29.69 6.77
C VAL A 12 46.19 -29.47 5.85
N LEU A 13 44.97 -29.55 6.40
CA LEU A 13 43.74 -29.27 5.67
C LEU A 13 43.44 -27.77 5.74
N CYS A 14 43.59 -27.10 4.60
CA CYS A 14 43.24 -25.70 4.45
C CYS A 14 41.80 -25.59 3.93
N ALA A 15 40.82 -25.66 4.82
CA ALA A 15 39.42 -25.44 4.47
C ALA A 15 39.17 -23.96 4.12
N ALA A 16 38.12 -23.70 3.33
CA ALA A 16 37.63 -22.35 3.10
C ALA A 16 37.26 -21.68 4.44
N THR A 17 37.58 -20.39 4.60
CA THR A 17 37.27 -19.65 5.83
C THR A 17 35.79 -19.31 5.96
N ASP A 18 35.14 -19.08 4.82
CA ASP A 18 33.75 -18.67 4.70
C ASP A 18 33.24 -18.96 3.27
N GLN A 19 32.02 -18.51 2.97
CA GLN A 19 31.35 -18.76 1.69
C GLN A 19 32.02 -18.02 0.50
N CYS A 20 32.81 -16.99 0.76
CA CYS A 20 33.47 -16.15 -0.24
C CYS A 20 34.96 -16.41 -0.39
N HIS A 21 35.46 -17.50 0.20
CA HIS A 21 36.82 -17.98 0.01
C HIS A 21 36.81 -19.44 -0.44
N GLU A 22 37.80 -19.82 -1.24
CA GLU A 22 38.01 -21.20 -1.63
C GLU A 22 38.92 -21.93 -0.62
N ALA A 23 38.95 -23.27 -0.69
CA ALA A 23 39.92 -24.04 0.07
C ALA A 23 41.35 -23.64 -0.33
N GLY A 24 42.17 -23.34 0.68
CA GLY A 24 43.55 -22.92 0.48
C GLY A 24 44.51 -24.07 0.16
N THR A 25 45.74 -23.69 -0.13
CA THR A 25 46.90 -24.58 -0.24
C THR A 25 47.86 -24.32 0.91
N CYS A 26 48.44 -25.38 1.48
CA CYS A 26 49.42 -25.27 2.55
C CYS A 26 50.81 -24.96 1.96
N ASP A 27 51.46 -23.91 2.44
CA ASP A 27 52.89 -23.69 2.20
C ASP A 27 53.70 -24.76 2.93
N PRO A 28 54.55 -25.55 2.23
CA PRO A 28 55.31 -26.64 2.84
C PRO A 28 56.45 -26.18 3.76
N HIS A 29 56.86 -24.91 3.73
CA HIS A 29 57.96 -24.37 4.55
C HIS A 29 57.45 -23.73 5.83
N THR A 30 56.34 -23.00 5.76
CA THR A 30 55.79 -22.25 6.91
C THR A 30 54.59 -22.95 7.55
N GLY A 31 53.94 -23.88 6.83
CA GLY A 31 52.68 -24.49 7.25
C GLY A 31 51.47 -23.56 7.17
N THR A 32 51.60 -22.36 6.58
CA THR A 32 50.48 -21.42 6.44
C THR A 32 49.58 -21.77 5.26
N CYS A 33 48.27 -21.67 5.46
CA CYS A 33 47.29 -21.81 4.39
C CYS A 33 47.15 -20.50 3.61
N SER A 34 47.08 -20.60 2.28
CA SER A 34 46.57 -19.50 1.45
C SER A 34 45.05 -19.32 1.67
N ASN A 35 44.53 -18.13 1.34
CA ASN A 35 43.10 -17.81 1.46
C ASN A 35 42.58 -17.12 0.19
N PRO A 36 42.50 -17.84 -0.95
CA PRO A 36 42.00 -17.26 -2.20
C PRO A 36 40.52 -16.88 -2.10
N THR A 37 40.16 -15.72 -2.64
CA THR A 37 38.76 -15.28 -2.74
C THR A 37 38.03 -16.07 -3.83
N GLN A 38 36.75 -16.35 -3.60
CA GLN A 38 35.83 -16.79 -4.66
C GLN A 38 35.71 -15.71 -5.75
N PRO A 39 35.35 -16.09 -6.99
CA PRO A 39 35.05 -15.13 -8.05
C PRO A 39 33.92 -14.17 -7.65
N ASP A 40 34.05 -12.91 -8.03
CA ASP A 40 32.98 -11.92 -7.82
C ASP A 40 31.67 -12.38 -8.48
N GLY A 41 30.55 -12.19 -7.78
CA GLY A 41 29.23 -12.66 -8.20
C GLY A 41 28.89 -14.10 -7.79
N SER A 42 29.83 -14.82 -7.14
CA SER A 42 29.52 -16.12 -6.51
C SER A 42 28.44 -15.97 -5.44
N LEU A 43 27.53 -16.93 -5.35
CA LEU A 43 26.45 -16.89 -4.36
C LEU A 43 26.99 -17.08 -2.95
N CYS A 44 26.48 -16.28 -2.02
CA CYS A 44 26.73 -16.42 -0.59
C CYS A 44 25.45 -16.05 0.18
N ASN A 45 25.54 -16.02 1.51
CA ASN A 45 24.49 -15.53 2.39
C ASN A 45 25.12 -14.60 3.44
N ASP A 46 24.72 -13.34 3.46
CA ASP A 46 25.27 -12.31 4.35
C ASP A 46 24.60 -12.29 5.74
N GLY A 47 23.54 -13.09 5.91
CA GLY A 47 22.77 -13.21 7.13
C GLY A 47 21.61 -12.22 7.26
N ASP A 48 21.43 -11.30 6.30
CA ASP A 48 20.32 -10.36 6.26
C ASP A 48 19.14 -10.94 5.48
N VAL A 49 17.99 -11.16 6.14
CA VAL A 49 16.79 -11.70 5.48
C VAL A 49 16.15 -10.67 4.52
N CYS A 50 16.54 -9.40 4.66
CA CYS A 50 16.11 -8.29 3.82
C CYS A 50 16.89 -8.16 2.51
N THR A 51 17.84 -9.05 2.23
CA THR A 51 18.45 -9.21 0.91
C THR A 51 17.98 -10.53 0.30
N ARG A 52 17.87 -10.58 -1.03
CA ARG A 52 17.32 -11.73 -1.76
C ARG A 52 18.39 -12.49 -2.54
N ARG A 53 19.49 -11.80 -2.87
CA ARG A 53 20.56 -12.34 -3.69
C ARG A 53 21.89 -11.77 -3.24
N ASP A 54 22.56 -12.51 -2.36
CA ASP A 54 23.85 -12.08 -1.85
C ASP A 54 24.96 -12.64 -2.73
N THR A 55 25.97 -11.81 -2.97
CA THR A 55 27.09 -12.17 -3.82
C THR A 55 28.41 -11.79 -3.19
N CYS A 56 29.40 -12.64 -3.41
CA CYS A 56 30.77 -12.32 -3.05
C CYS A 56 31.30 -11.17 -3.91
N GLU A 57 31.87 -10.16 -3.28
CA GLU A 57 32.61 -9.07 -3.93
C GLU A 57 33.90 -8.84 -3.14
N ALA A 58 35.05 -9.03 -3.79
CA ALA A 58 36.37 -8.91 -3.18
C ALA A 58 36.55 -9.72 -1.86
N GLY A 59 35.95 -10.91 -1.79
CA GLY A 59 36.01 -11.81 -0.62
C GLY A 59 35.02 -11.48 0.49
N ALA A 60 34.18 -10.45 0.36
CA ALA A 60 33.08 -10.15 1.28
C ALA A 60 31.75 -10.62 0.70
N CYS A 61 30.87 -11.18 1.53
CA CYS A 61 29.50 -11.48 1.11
C CYS A 61 28.66 -10.21 1.26
N LEU A 62 28.16 -9.67 0.14
CA LEU A 62 27.35 -8.47 0.13
C LEU A 62 25.91 -8.80 -0.28
N GLY A 63 24.96 -8.30 0.51
CA GLY A 63 23.55 -8.41 0.23
C GLY A 63 23.12 -7.63 -1.01
N GLY A 64 22.36 -8.31 -1.87
CA GLY A 64 21.78 -7.73 -3.08
C GLY A 64 20.26 -7.90 -3.12
N ASP A 65 19.63 -7.15 -4.03
CA ASP A 65 18.18 -7.16 -4.24
C ASP A 65 17.39 -6.92 -2.92
N PRO A 66 17.47 -5.71 -2.34
CA PRO A 66 16.87 -5.41 -1.05
C PRO A 66 15.34 -5.53 -1.08
N VAL A 67 14.78 -6.07 0.00
CA VAL A 67 13.33 -6.19 0.22
C VAL A 67 12.72 -4.79 0.32
N VAL A 68 11.77 -4.51 -0.58
CA VAL A 68 11.03 -3.25 -0.60
C VAL A 68 9.72 -3.42 0.15
N CYS A 69 9.58 -2.69 1.27
CA CYS A 69 8.37 -2.67 2.07
C CYS A 69 7.48 -1.49 1.67
N THR A 70 6.53 -1.72 0.76
CA THR A 70 5.58 -0.68 0.33
C THR A 70 4.53 -0.40 1.40
N ALA A 71 3.95 0.79 1.37
CA ALA A 71 2.76 1.12 2.16
C ALA A 71 1.61 0.13 1.82
N PRO A 72 0.97 -0.50 2.82
CA PRO A 72 -0.14 -1.41 2.56
C PRO A 72 -1.43 -0.72 2.09
N ASP A 73 -1.65 0.53 2.51
CA ASP A 73 -2.80 1.35 2.13
C ASP A 73 -2.47 2.85 2.31
N ALA A 74 -3.44 3.73 2.03
CA ALA A 74 -3.29 5.19 2.13
C ALA A 74 -3.06 5.69 3.57
N CYS A 75 -3.38 4.87 4.58
CA CYS A 75 -3.25 5.19 5.99
C CYS A 75 -2.00 4.61 6.65
N HIS A 76 -1.08 4.08 5.87
CA HIS A 76 0.20 3.59 6.34
C HIS A 76 1.35 4.09 5.47
N GLU A 77 2.52 4.26 6.08
CA GLU A 77 3.74 4.60 5.36
C GLU A 77 4.45 3.35 4.84
N ALA A 78 5.35 3.54 3.88
CA ALA A 78 6.29 2.50 3.49
C ALA A 78 7.13 2.07 4.70
N GLY A 79 7.29 0.76 4.86
CA GLY A 79 8.00 0.18 5.99
C GLY A 79 9.51 0.09 5.78
N SER A 80 10.21 -0.32 6.83
CA SER A 80 11.54 -0.90 6.74
C SER A 80 11.45 -2.42 6.95
N CYS A 81 12.36 -3.15 6.32
CA CYS A 81 12.48 -4.58 6.54
C CYS A 81 13.35 -4.86 7.78
N ASP A 82 12.90 -5.75 8.65
CA ASP A 82 13.67 -6.23 9.81
C ASP A 82 14.68 -7.30 9.36
N PRO A 83 16.00 -7.10 9.55
CA PRO A 83 17.04 -7.97 8.97
C PRO A 83 17.05 -9.38 9.55
N ALA A 84 16.48 -9.61 10.74
CA ALA A 84 16.45 -10.93 11.38
C ALA A 84 15.25 -11.77 10.95
N SER A 85 14.10 -11.15 10.70
CA SER A 85 12.83 -11.83 10.42
C SER A 85 12.36 -11.66 8.97
N GLY A 86 12.88 -10.67 8.25
CA GLY A 86 12.37 -10.25 6.94
C GLY A 86 11.00 -9.58 7.01
N ALA A 87 10.49 -9.27 8.20
CA ALA A 87 9.18 -8.65 8.37
C ALA A 87 9.23 -7.16 8.04
N CYS A 88 8.25 -6.68 7.28
CA CYS A 88 8.08 -5.26 7.04
C CYS A 88 7.38 -4.59 8.23
N THR A 89 7.93 -3.48 8.72
CA THR A 89 7.24 -2.64 9.69
C THR A 89 6.02 -1.98 9.05
N THR A 90 4.91 -1.90 9.78
CA THR A 90 3.75 -1.09 9.38
C THR A 90 3.60 0.09 10.33
N LEU A 91 3.63 1.30 9.78
CA LEU A 91 3.51 2.53 10.56
C LEU A 91 2.30 3.31 10.06
N PRO A 92 1.31 3.61 10.91
CA PRO A 92 0.18 4.43 10.50
C PRO A 92 0.63 5.86 10.22
N VAL A 93 0.08 6.47 9.17
CA VAL A 93 0.23 7.92 8.93
C VAL A 93 -0.46 8.73 10.04
N PRO A 94 -0.15 10.02 10.20
CA PRO A 94 -0.84 10.88 11.17
C PRO A 94 -2.36 10.90 11.00
N ASN A 95 -3.08 11.04 12.12
CA ASN A 95 -4.53 11.21 12.09
C ASN A 95 -4.91 12.46 11.29
N GLY A 96 -5.94 12.35 10.46
CA GLY A 96 -6.40 13.42 9.58
C GLY A 96 -5.73 13.46 8.21
N THR A 97 -4.79 12.55 7.92
CA THR A 97 -4.27 12.35 6.56
C THR A 97 -5.43 11.95 5.63
N PRO A 98 -5.61 12.61 4.47
CA PRO A 98 -6.66 12.25 3.52
C PRO A 98 -6.51 10.81 3.03
N CYS A 99 -7.64 10.11 2.93
CA CYS A 99 -7.72 8.79 2.34
C CYS A 99 -9.06 8.64 1.61
N GLU A 100 -9.36 7.45 1.08
CA GLU A 100 -10.64 7.12 0.47
C GLU A 100 -11.14 5.84 1.14
N ASP A 101 -12.31 5.88 1.77
CA ASP A 101 -12.88 4.73 2.49
C ASP A 101 -13.60 3.73 1.56
N GLY A 102 -13.70 4.09 0.27
CA GLY A 102 -14.35 3.30 -0.79
C GLY A 102 -15.83 3.62 -0.98
N SER A 103 -16.42 4.51 -0.19
CA SER A 103 -17.79 4.99 -0.30
C SER A 103 -17.87 6.30 -1.07
N ARG A 104 -18.74 6.38 -2.07
CA ARG A 104 -19.06 7.64 -2.76
C ARG A 104 -20.00 8.54 -1.96
N CYS A 105 -20.47 8.07 -0.81
CA CYS A 105 -21.40 8.75 0.08
C CYS A 105 -20.73 9.45 1.25
N SER A 106 -19.41 9.51 1.23
CA SER A 106 -18.59 10.29 2.15
C SER A 106 -17.65 11.19 1.38
N VAL A 107 -17.29 12.30 2.01
CA VAL A 107 -16.29 13.24 1.52
C VAL A 107 -15.36 13.62 2.66
N ASN A 108 -14.11 13.94 2.32
CA ASN A 108 -13.06 14.27 3.29
C ASN A 108 -12.78 13.12 4.28
N ASP A 109 -12.70 11.90 3.76
CA ASP A 109 -12.29 10.72 4.54
C ASP A 109 -10.87 10.89 5.04
N GLN A 110 -10.63 10.34 6.23
CA GLN A 110 -9.39 10.60 6.97
C GLN A 110 -8.89 9.36 7.66
N CYS A 111 -7.58 9.25 7.77
CA CYS A 111 -6.94 8.22 8.57
C CYS A 111 -7.16 8.49 10.06
N VAL A 112 -7.63 7.49 10.80
CA VAL A 112 -7.75 7.49 12.25
C VAL A 112 -7.20 6.17 12.79
N ALA A 113 -6.10 6.26 13.53
CA ALA A 113 -5.41 5.10 14.09
C ALA A 113 -5.06 4.00 13.05
N GLY A 114 -4.62 4.43 11.86
CA GLY A 114 -4.25 3.54 10.74
C GLY A 114 -5.41 3.02 9.90
N ALA A 115 -6.66 3.34 10.23
CA ALA A 115 -7.82 3.00 9.41
C ALA A 115 -8.33 4.23 8.64
N CYS A 116 -8.71 4.07 7.38
CA CYS A 116 -9.44 5.11 6.67
C CYS A 116 -10.90 5.12 7.16
N VAL A 117 -11.36 6.26 7.67
CA VAL A 117 -12.73 6.43 8.17
C VAL A 117 -13.50 7.45 7.33
N ALA A 118 -14.76 7.13 7.07
CA ALA A 118 -15.72 7.99 6.38
C ALA A 118 -15.74 9.39 7.00
N GLY A 119 -15.62 10.40 6.14
CA GLY A 119 -15.76 11.80 6.51
C GLY A 119 -17.23 12.23 6.61
N ALA A 120 -17.52 13.46 6.16
CA ALA A 120 -18.88 13.96 6.14
C ALA A 120 -19.71 13.24 5.08
N ARG A 121 -21.00 13.00 5.34
CA ARG A 121 -21.91 12.40 4.35
C ARG A 121 -22.01 13.32 3.12
N THR A 122 -21.88 12.75 1.94
CA THR A 122 -22.15 13.43 0.66
C THR A 122 -23.58 13.94 0.66
N ASP A 123 -23.74 15.23 0.38
CA ASP A 123 -25.05 15.79 0.11
C ASP A 123 -25.47 15.42 -1.31
N CYS A 124 -26.61 14.76 -1.42
CA CYS A 124 -27.17 14.29 -2.69
C CYS A 124 -28.44 15.04 -3.06
N ASP A 125 -28.81 16.10 -2.33
CA ASP A 125 -29.93 16.94 -2.70
C ASP A 125 -29.65 17.62 -4.06
N ASP A 126 -30.47 17.31 -5.07
CA ASP A 126 -30.39 17.93 -6.39
C ASP A 126 -31.25 19.20 -6.53
N GLY A 127 -31.90 19.61 -5.43
CA GLY A 127 -32.79 20.76 -5.35
C GLY A 127 -34.15 20.55 -6.02
N ASN A 128 -34.47 19.33 -6.47
CA ASN A 128 -35.73 19.03 -7.12
C ASN A 128 -36.71 18.40 -6.11
N PRO A 129 -37.83 19.05 -5.76
CA PRO A 129 -38.80 18.49 -4.81
C PRO A 129 -39.56 17.27 -5.35
N CYS A 130 -39.35 16.90 -6.63
CA CYS A 130 -39.94 15.74 -7.27
C CYS A 130 -38.99 14.53 -7.38
N THR A 131 -37.85 14.56 -6.71
CA THR A 131 -36.92 13.44 -6.56
C THR A 131 -36.83 13.03 -5.08
N GLU A 132 -36.58 11.74 -4.87
CA GLU A 132 -36.17 11.17 -3.59
C GLU A 132 -34.67 10.92 -3.66
N ASP A 133 -33.91 11.75 -2.94
CA ASP A 133 -32.46 11.68 -2.93
C ASP A 133 -31.97 10.62 -1.97
N SER A 134 -31.12 9.75 -2.48
CA SER A 134 -30.44 8.73 -1.70
C SER A 134 -29.00 8.63 -2.17
N CYS A 135 -28.16 8.04 -1.31
CA CYS A 135 -26.78 7.80 -1.67
C CYS A 135 -26.49 6.32 -1.53
N ASP A 136 -26.08 5.70 -2.64
CA ASP A 136 -25.56 4.34 -2.67
C ASP A 136 -24.03 4.38 -2.60
N ALA A 137 -23.44 3.56 -1.72
CA ALA A 137 -22.00 3.60 -1.45
C ALA A 137 -21.13 3.39 -2.70
N ILE A 138 -21.64 2.70 -3.73
CA ILE A 138 -20.89 2.38 -4.96
C ILE A 138 -21.41 3.17 -6.17
N ALA A 139 -22.73 3.26 -6.33
CA ALA A 139 -23.36 3.97 -7.45
C ALA A 139 -23.37 5.50 -7.25
N GLY A 140 -23.15 5.98 -6.02
CA GLY A 140 -23.16 7.40 -5.66
C GLY A 140 -24.58 7.94 -5.47
N CYS A 141 -24.74 9.27 -5.60
CA CYS A 141 -26.04 9.93 -5.49
C CYS A 141 -27.04 9.39 -6.51
N GLN A 142 -28.26 9.13 -6.02
CA GLN A 142 -29.41 8.68 -6.78
C GLN A 142 -30.57 9.63 -6.52
N HIS A 143 -31.21 10.08 -7.59
CA HIS A 143 -32.33 11.03 -7.55
C HIS A 143 -33.56 10.34 -8.14
N ARG A 144 -34.26 9.55 -7.34
CA ARG A 144 -35.37 8.73 -7.85
C ARG A 144 -36.61 9.58 -8.01
N ALA A 145 -37.15 9.70 -9.23
CA ALA A 145 -38.37 10.46 -9.46
C ALA A 145 -39.54 9.94 -8.60
N LEU A 146 -40.23 10.89 -7.94
CA LEU A 146 -41.47 10.64 -7.21
C LEU A 146 -42.61 10.31 -8.19
N ALA A 147 -43.68 9.71 -7.67
CA ALA A 147 -44.86 9.39 -8.47
C ALA A 147 -45.49 10.66 -9.04
N ASP A 148 -45.99 10.58 -10.28
CA ASP A 148 -46.75 11.68 -10.87
C ASP A 148 -47.91 12.08 -9.95
N ARG A 149 -48.19 13.39 -9.91
CA ARG A 149 -49.19 14.03 -9.05
C ARG A 149 -48.85 14.03 -7.55
N SER A 150 -47.65 13.61 -7.16
CA SER A 150 -47.12 13.95 -5.83
C SER A 150 -47.10 15.47 -5.65
N GLY A 151 -47.38 15.94 -4.44
CA GLY A 151 -47.31 17.37 -4.15
C GLY A 151 -45.86 17.85 -4.18
N CYS A 152 -45.65 19.04 -4.72
CA CYS A 152 -44.36 19.75 -4.70
C CYS A 152 -44.65 21.26 -4.65
N ASP A 153 -43.60 22.08 -4.69
CA ASP A 153 -43.66 23.54 -4.83
C ASP A 153 -42.69 23.91 -5.95
N ASP A 154 -43.16 24.59 -7.00
CA ASP A 154 -42.32 24.99 -8.13
C ASP A 154 -41.67 26.38 -7.92
N GLY A 155 -41.94 27.00 -6.77
CA GLY A 155 -41.44 28.32 -6.42
C GLY A 155 -42.17 29.48 -7.11
N ASP A 156 -43.17 29.21 -7.95
CA ASP A 156 -43.99 30.26 -8.58
C ASP A 156 -45.23 30.56 -7.73
N ALA A 157 -45.24 31.71 -7.05
CA ALA A 157 -46.39 32.15 -6.28
C ALA A 157 -47.67 32.40 -7.14
N CYS A 158 -47.56 32.39 -8.47
CA CYS A 158 -48.66 32.58 -9.40
C CYS A 158 -49.37 31.26 -9.77
N THR A 159 -48.94 30.10 -9.27
CA THR A 159 -49.63 28.82 -9.44
C THR A 159 -50.35 28.43 -8.15
N GLY A 160 -51.54 27.84 -8.30
CA GLY A 160 -52.38 27.47 -7.16
C GLY A 160 -52.30 25.98 -6.80
N THR A 161 -51.61 25.17 -7.61
CA THR A 161 -51.44 23.74 -7.38
C THR A 161 -50.21 23.23 -8.12
N ASP A 162 -49.22 22.77 -7.38
CA ASP A 162 -47.97 22.28 -7.95
C ASP A 162 -47.83 20.77 -7.71
N ARG A 163 -47.46 20.08 -8.79
CA ARG A 163 -47.48 18.63 -8.87
C ARG A 163 -46.28 18.13 -9.65
N CYS A 164 -45.75 16.99 -9.21
CA CYS A 164 -44.72 16.28 -9.96
C CYS A 164 -45.30 15.70 -11.25
N GLN A 165 -44.61 15.91 -12.36
CA GLN A 165 -44.91 15.29 -13.64
C GLN A 165 -43.60 14.91 -14.32
N ALA A 166 -43.40 13.61 -14.57
CA ALA A 166 -42.17 13.07 -15.17
C ALA A 166 -40.89 13.51 -14.42
N GLY A 167 -40.96 13.59 -13.09
CA GLY A 167 -39.83 13.97 -12.23
C GLY A 167 -39.55 15.47 -12.15
N VAL A 168 -40.41 16.34 -12.69
CA VAL A 168 -40.27 17.79 -12.60
C VAL A 168 -41.47 18.36 -11.83
N CYS A 169 -41.24 19.34 -10.95
CA CYS A 169 -42.34 20.06 -10.33
C CYS A 169 -42.95 21.05 -11.32
N THR A 170 -44.25 20.90 -11.58
CA THR A 170 -44.99 21.76 -12.50
C THR A 170 -46.17 22.40 -11.77
N GLY A 171 -46.20 23.72 -11.73
CA GLY A 171 -47.34 24.48 -11.25
C GLY A 171 -48.46 24.56 -12.26
N SER A 172 -49.67 24.61 -11.74
CA SER A 172 -50.91 24.67 -12.51
C SER A 172 -51.94 25.56 -11.82
N ASN A 173 -53.04 25.85 -12.51
CA ASN A 173 -54.13 26.69 -12.00
C ASN A 173 -53.66 28.09 -11.59
N PRO A 174 -53.42 29.00 -12.55
CA PRO A 174 -52.89 30.33 -12.28
C PRO A 174 -53.74 31.09 -11.27
N VAL A 175 -53.13 31.58 -10.20
CA VAL A 175 -53.79 32.48 -9.25
C VAL A 175 -53.76 33.89 -9.83
N VAL A 176 -54.92 34.35 -10.32
CA VAL A 176 -55.06 35.74 -10.76
C VAL A 176 -55.10 36.61 -9.51
N GLY A 177 -54.00 37.32 -9.24
CA GLY A 177 -53.95 38.33 -8.21
C GLY A 177 -55.09 39.33 -8.40
N ARG A 178 -56.05 39.37 -7.46
CA ARG A 178 -56.96 40.51 -7.36
C ARG A 178 -56.12 41.69 -6.90
N GLY A 179 -55.59 42.45 -7.86
CA GLY A 179 -54.97 43.75 -7.60
C GLY A 179 -55.96 44.60 -6.81
N LEU A 180 -55.52 45.02 -5.62
CA LEU A 180 -56.17 46.07 -4.82
C LEU A 180 -55.76 47.43 -5.37
#